data_AF-A0A838EUW2-F1
#
_entry.id   AF-A0A838EUW2-F1
#
_cell.length_a   1.000
_cell.length_b   1.000
_cell.length_c   1.000
_cell.angle_alpha   90.00
_cell.angle_beta   90.00
_cell.angle_gamma   90.00
#
_symmetry.space_group_name_H-M   'P 1'
#
loop_
_entity.id
_entity.type
_entity.pdbx_description
1 polymer ?
#
loop_
_entity_poly.entity_id
_entity_poly.type
_entity_poly.pdbx_seq_one_letter_code
_entity_poly.pdbx_strand_id
1 'polypeptide(L)' 'MIDGVLQIFIYITIADIILSWLPDVRKQPWAQKLHEFANIPQKPIRDLFPPDIPIDPAPMIIIILCQILMYLL' A
#
# COMPACT_ATOMS: atom_id res chain seq x y z
N MET A 1 -18.82 8.06 -5.08
CA MET A 1 -18.21 8.44 -3.77
C MET A 1 -17.22 7.38 -3.30
N ILE A 2 -17.54 6.09 -3.47
CA ILE A 2 -16.66 4.96 -3.15
C ILE A 2 -15.36 5.01 -3.97
N ASP A 3 -15.44 5.41 -5.24
CA ASP A 3 -14.27 5.54 -6.14
C ASP A 3 -13.25 6.54 -5.61
N GLY A 4 -13.71 7.65 -5.02
CA GLY A 4 -12.83 8.66 -4.43
C GLY A 4 -12.04 8.10 -3.25
N VAL A 5 -12.68 7.28 -2.41
CA VAL A 5 -12.02 6.63 -1.27
C VAL A 5 -10.97 5.62 -1.75
N LEU A 6 -11.32 4.81 -2.76
CA LEU A 6 -10.40 3.83 -3.35
C LEU A 6 -9.22 4.52 -4.05
N GLN A 7 -9.43 5.63 -4.75
CA GLN A 7 -8.36 6.42 -5.36
C GLN A 7 -7.43 7.03 -4.32
N ILE A 8 -7.96 7.62 -3.24
CA ILE A 8 -7.14 8.13 -2.13
C ILE A 8 -6.28 7.01 -1.56
N PHE A 9 -6.85 5.82 -1.39
CA PHE A 9 -6.12 4.67 -0.86
C PHE A 9 -5.01 4.19 -1.81
N ILE A 10 -5.26 4.18 -3.12
CA ILE A 10 -4.23 3.92 -4.15
C ILE A 10 -3.10 4.95 -4.03
N TYR A 11 -3.41 6.25 -3.89
CA TYR A 11 -2.38 7.28 -3.74
C TYR A 11 -1.56 7.13 -2.46
N ILE A 12 -2.20 6.78 -1.34
CA ILE A 12 -1.49 6.48 -0.08
C ILE A 12 -0.53 5.30 -0.29
N THR A 13 -0.98 4.24 -0.96
CA THR A 13 -0.15 3.07 -1.25
C THR A 13 1.04 3.43 -2.15
N ILE A 14 0.82 4.23 -3.19
CA ILE A 14 1.89 4.73 -4.06
C ILE A 14 2.88 5.60 -3.27
N ALA A 15 2.39 6.47 -2.40
CA ALA A 15 3.23 7.29 -1.54
C ALA A 15 4.09 6.44 -0.59
N ASP A 16 3.52 5.39 0.01
CA ASP A 16 4.27 4.43 0.84
C ASP A 16 5.36 3.69 0.04
N ILE A 17 5.03 3.27 -1.19
CA ILE A 17 6.01 2.69 -2.12
C ILE A 17 7.13 3.70 -2.33
N ILE A 18 6.86 4.95 -2.72
CA ILE A 18 7.91 5.96 -2.97
C ILE A 18 8.76 6.20 -1.71
N LEU A 19 8.13 6.31 -0.53
CA LEU A 19 8.82 6.50 0.74
C LEU A 19 9.73 5.32 1.11
N SER A 20 9.42 4.11 0.65
CA SER A 20 10.31 2.96 0.84
C SER A 20 11.68 3.12 0.17
N TRP A 21 11.78 3.96 -0.87
CA TRP A 21 13.04 4.30 -1.57
C TRP A 21 13.77 5.49 -0.91
N LEU A 22 13.12 6.20 0.01
CA LEU A 22 13.64 7.38 0.72
C LEU A 22 13.77 7.09 2.22
N PRO A 23 14.80 6.36 2.66
CA PRO A 23 14.91 5.87 4.04
C PRO A 23 14.96 7.00 5.09
N ASP A 24 15.52 8.16 4.76
CA ASP A 24 15.60 9.28 5.70
C ASP A 24 14.25 9.98 5.92
N VAL A 25 13.38 9.99 4.91
CA VAL A 25 12.01 10.50 5.04
C VAL A 25 11.13 9.48 5.74
N ARG A 26 11.33 8.18 5.48
CA ARG A 26 10.57 7.09 6.11
C ARG A 26 10.72 7.03 7.64
N LYS A 27 11.82 7.54 8.19
CA LYS A 27 12.03 7.64 9.65
C LYS A 27 11.16 8.70 10.32
N GLN A 28 10.54 9.61 9.56
CA GLN A 28 9.69 10.65 10.11
C GLN A 28 8.40 10.05 10.69
N PRO A 29 7.90 10.53 11.85
CA PRO A 29 6.73 9.95 12.50
C PRO A 29 5.46 9.93 11.63
N TRP A 30 5.28 10.94 10.77
CA TRP A 30 4.15 11.00 9.85
C TRP A 30 4.24 9.95 8.74
N ALA A 31 5.45 9.65 8.26
CA ALA A 31 5.69 8.65 7.23
C ALA A 31 5.51 7.23 7.79
N GLN A 32 5.92 6.99 9.04
CA GLN A 32 5.65 5.74 9.73
C GLN A 32 4.16 5.49 9.91
N LYS A 33 3.39 6.51 10.30
CA LYS A 33 1.92 6.41 10.37
C LYS A 33 1.30 6.10 9.01
N LEU A 34 1.76 6.76 7.95
CA LEU A 34 1.29 6.47 6.58
C LEU A 34 1.54 5.00 6.22
N HIS A 35 2.74 4.50 6.51
CA HIS A 35 3.10 3.11 6.28
C HIS A 35 2.20 2.15 7.08
N GLU A 36 1.97 2.42 8.37
CA GLU A 36 1.06 1.61 9.19
C GLU A 36 -0.35 1.53 8.59
N PHE A 37 -0.90 2.67 8.14
CA PHE A 37 -2.20 2.70 7.47
C PHE A 37 -2.23 1.91 6.16
N ALA A 38 -1.21 2.09 5.31
CA ALA A 38 -1.09 1.35 4.06
C ALA A 38 -0.90 -0.16 4.31
N ASN A 39 -0.24 -0.53 5.40
CA ASN A 39 0.10 -1.90 5.72
C ASN A 39 -1.08 -2.74 6.23
N ILE A 40 -2.14 -2.12 6.78
CA ILE A 40 -3.31 -2.84 7.31
C ILE A 40 -3.90 -3.82 6.27
N PRO A 41 -4.28 -3.38 5.06
CA PRO A 41 -4.82 -4.30 4.05
C PRO A 41 -3.73 -5.06 3.29
N GLN A 42 -2.48 -4.59 3.29
CA GLN A 42 -1.37 -5.29 2.64
C GLN A 42 -0.91 -6.51 3.44
N LYS A 43 -0.99 -6.47 4.78
CA LYS A 43 -0.55 -7.56 5.67
C LYS A 43 -1.14 -8.94 5.30
N PRO A 44 -2.47 -9.12 5.20
CA PRO A 44 -3.02 -10.42 4.84
C PRO A 44 -2.58 -10.91 3.47
N ILE A 45 -2.28 -10.00 2.53
CA ILE A 45 -1.72 -10.35 1.22
C ILE A 45 -0.26 -10.76 1.36
N ARG A 46 0.54 -10.03 2.14
CA ARG A 46 1.96 -10.33 2.38
C ARG A 46 2.14 -11.65 3.11
N ASP A 47 1.22 -12.00 4.02
CA ASP A 47 1.21 -13.27 4.74
C ASP A 47 0.95 -14.49 3.81
N LEU A 48 0.48 -14.29 2.57
CA LEU A 48 0.35 -15.35 1.55
C LEU A 48 1.68 -15.69 0.86
N PHE A 49 2.70 -14.84 1.03
CA PHE A 49 3.97 -14.96 0.38
C PHE A 49 5.07 -15.38 1.37
N PRO A 50 6.12 -16.09 0.91
CA PRO A 50 7.32 -16.31 1.72
C PRO A 50 7.87 -14.99 2.31
N PRO A 51 8.43 -15.01 3.53
CA PRO A 51 8.96 -13.81 4.17
C PRO A 51 10.24 -13.26 3.49
N ASP A 52 10.94 -14.09 2.72
CA ASP A 52 12.29 -13.81 2.22
C ASP A 52 12.31 -13.25 0.79
N ILE A 53 11.18 -12.72 0.31
CA ILE A 53 11.09 -12.20 -1.05
C ILE A 53 11.81 -10.85 -1.14
N PRO A 54 12.69 -10.65 -2.14
CA PRO A 54 13.46 -9.41 -2.28
C PRO A 54 12.61 -8.17 -2.59
N ILE A 55 11.38 -8.37 -3.09
CA ILE A 55 10.45 -7.30 -3.46
C ILE A 55 9.11 -7.64 -2.84
N ASP A 56 8.52 -6.67 -2.14
CA ASP A 56 7.19 -6.82 -1.56
C ASP A 56 6.10 -6.63 -2.64
N PRO A 57 5.37 -7.70 -3.04
CA PRO A 57 4.34 -7.60 -4.06
C PRO A 57 3.02 -7.03 -3.51
N ALA A 58 2.84 -6.98 -2.18
CA ALA A 58 1.56 -6.65 -1.56
C ALA A 58 1.02 -5.26 -1.95
N PRO A 59 1.83 -4.17 -2.01
CA PRO A 59 1.35 -2.87 -2.46
C PRO A 59 0.78 -2.90 -3.89
N MET A 60 1.42 -3.65 -4.79
CA MET A 60 0.98 -3.76 -6.19
C MET A 60 -0.34 -4.51 -6.30
N ILE A 61 -0.44 -5.64 -5.59
CA ILE A 61 -1.67 -6.46 -5.54
C ILE A 61 -2.84 -5.62 -5.00
N ILE A 62 -2.60 -4.84 -3.94
CA ILE A 62 -3.60 -3.94 -3.38
C ILE A 62 -4.10 -2.92 -4.40
N ILE A 63 -3.20 -2.26 -5.14
CA ILE A 63 -3.60 -1.28 -6.15
C ILE A 63 -4.49 -1.93 -7.21
N ILE A 64 -4.12 -3.13 -7.67
CA ILE A 64 -4.89 -3.89 -8.67
C ILE A 64 -6.28 -4.25 -8.10
N LEU A 65 -6.35 -4.75 -6.87
CA LEU A 65 -7.62 -5.08 -6.21
C LEU A 65 -8.52 -3.84 -6.07
N CYS A 66 -7.96 -2.69 -5.69
CA CYS A 66 -8.71 -1.43 -5.63
C CYS A 66 -9.23 -1.01 -7.01
N GLN A 67 -8.44 -1.16 -8.07
CA GLN A 67 -8.89 -0.87 -9.44
C GLN A 67 -10.02 -1.81 -9.91
N ILE A 68 -9.91 -3.10 -9.62
CA ILE A 68 -10.98 -4.07 -9.92
C ILE A 68 -12.25 -3.71 -9.15
N LEU A 69 -12.13 -3.36 -7.87
CA LEU A 69 -13.28 -2.95 -7.06
C LEU A 69 -13.96 -1.69 -7.60
N MET A 70 -13.18 -0.67 -8.01
CA MET A 70 -13.74 0.53 -8.66
C MET A 70 -14.44 0.22 -9.99
N TYR A 71 -13.99 -0.80 -10.72
CA TYR A 71 -14.63 -1.19 -11.97
C TYR A 71 -15.94 -1.96 -11.76
N LEU A 72 -16.04 -2.72 -10.67
CA LEU A 72 -17.19 -3.57 -10.37
C LEU A 72 -18.33 -2.85 -9.64
N LEU A 73 -18.02 -1.77 -8.91
CA LEU A 73 -18.96 -0.99 -8.09
C LEU A 73 -19.49 0.23 -8.85
#